data_AF-A0A2G5TJ97-F1
#
_entry.id   AF-A0A2G5TJ97-F1
#
_cell.length_a   1.000
_cell.length_b   1.000
_cell.length_c   1.000
_cell.angle_alpha   90.00
_cell.angle_beta   90.00
_cell.angle_gamma   90.00
#
_symmetry.space_group_name_H-M   'P 1'
#
loop_
_entity.id
_entity.type
_entity.pdbx_description
1 polymer ?
#
loop_
_entity_poly.entity_id
_entity_poly.type
_entity_poly.pdbx_seq_one_letter_code
_entity_poly.pdbx_strand_id
1 'polypeptide(L)'
;MTTQSIGTTLTTDLSPTELQISQQSGHIKMVNTSGKRIVFGVSTSLKKATTTPTGVLDPNEAALFIVKCDGKEQNDRVTIIYTIPPEGSDKQYRSEYFLREDAHIVRKNLPNRFEKITAVLARFEKVT
;
A
#
# COMPACT_ATOMS: atom_id res chain seq x y z
N MET A 1 -13.23 22.00 -36.03
CA MET A 1 -12.14 22.13 -35.04
C MET A 1 -11.91 20.76 -34.44
N THR A 2 -10.79 20.14 -34.81
CA THR A 2 -10.46 18.75 -34.48
C THR A 2 -9.55 18.78 -33.25
N THR A 3 -10.10 18.51 -32.07
CA THR A 3 -9.28 18.38 -30.86
C THR A 3 -8.77 16.94 -30.79
N GLN A 4 -7.51 16.76 -31.17
CA GLN A 4 -6.78 15.52 -30.93
C GLN A 4 -6.53 15.43 -29.42
N SER A 5 -7.16 14.46 -28.75
CA SER A 5 -6.80 14.08 -27.39
C SER A 5 -5.52 13.26 -27.48
N ILE A 6 -4.44 13.82 -26.94
CA ILE A 6 -3.13 13.20 -26.86
C ILE A 6 -3.26 12.00 -25.91
N GLY A 7 -3.25 10.80 -26.50
CA GLY A 7 -3.13 9.55 -25.77
C GLY A 7 -1.79 9.51 -25.06
N THR A 8 -1.83 9.55 -23.74
CA THR A 8 -0.71 9.07 -22.90
C THR A 8 -1.17 7.79 -22.24
N THR A 9 -1.06 6.70 -23.00
CA THR A 9 -1.10 5.35 -22.45
C THR A 9 0.18 5.16 -21.64
N LEU A 10 0.15 5.60 -20.37
CA LEU A 10 1.14 5.16 -19.39
C LEU A 10 0.80 3.70 -19.05
N THR A 11 1.36 2.80 -19.87
CA THR A 11 1.37 1.36 -19.60
C THR A 11 2.07 1.17 -18.26
N THR A 12 1.27 1.02 -17.21
CA THR A 12 1.73 0.78 -15.84
C THR A 12 2.09 -0.69 -15.77
N ASP A 13 3.35 -1.01 -16.02
CA ASP A 13 3.87 -2.38 -16.09
C ASP A 13 4.08 -3.02 -14.70
N LEU A 14 3.35 -2.55 -13.68
CA LEU A 14 3.28 -3.20 -12.37
C LEU A 14 1.90 -3.81 -12.23
N SER A 15 1.80 -5.07 -12.65
CA SER A 15 0.58 -5.86 -12.57
C SER A 15 0.11 -6.02 -11.11
N PRO A 16 -1.19 -6.25 -10.84
CA PRO A 16 -1.73 -6.56 -9.51
C PRO A 16 -1.05 -7.74 -8.76
N THR A 17 -0.14 -8.43 -9.44
CA THR A 17 0.57 -9.65 -9.03
C THR A 17 1.83 -9.41 -8.19
N GLU A 18 2.32 -8.16 -8.12
CA GLU A 18 3.58 -7.82 -7.43
C GLU A 18 3.44 -7.60 -5.92
N LEU A 19 2.20 -7.33 -5.47
CA LEU A 19 1.88 -7.16 -4.06
C LEU A 19 0.67 -8.01 -3.70
N GLN A 20 0.93 -9.19 -3.17
CA GLN A 20 -0.12 -10.07 -2.68
C GLN A 20 -0.65 -9.53 -1.35
N ILE A 21 -1.97 -9.37 -1.28
CA ILE A 21 -2.65 -8.88 -0.07
C ILE A 21 -3.74 -9.87 0.27
N SER A 22 -3.68 -10.39 1.50
CA SER A 22 -4.71 -11.24 2.07
C SER A 22 -5.28 -10.60 3.34
N GLN A 23 -6.55 -10.87 3.61
CA GLN A 23 -7.25 -10.37 4.78
C GLN A 23 -7.94 -11.53 5.49
N GLN A 24 -7.72 -11.66 6.80
CA GLN A 24 -8.35 -12.68 7.63
C GLN A 24 -8.57 -12.14 9.05
N SER A 25 -9.82 -12.15 9.54
CA SER A 25 -10.18 -11.87 10.94
C SER A 25 -9.50 -10.61 11.53
N GLY A 26 -9.64 -9.46 10.86
CA GLY A 26 -9.04 -8.20 11.33
C GLY A 26 -7.53 -8.11 11.13
N HIS A 27 -6.92 -9.01 10.38
CA HIS A 27 -5.50 -8.94 9.99
C HIS A 27 -5.39 -8.76 8.49
N ILE A 28 -4.45 -7.92 8.06
CA ILE A 28 -4.05 -7.78 6.66
C ILE A 28 -2.60 -8.23 6.56
N LYS A 29 -2.31 -9.17 5.68
CA LYS A 29 -0.94 -9.52 5.32
C LYS A 29 -0.66 -9.02 3.91
N MET A 30 0.47 -8.34 3.76
CA MET A 30 0.95 -7.79 2.49
C MET A 30 2.31 -8.38 2.20
N VAL A 31 2.47 -9.05 1.07
CA VAL A 31 3.70 -9.73 0.66
C VAL A 31 4.21 -9.10 -0.63
N ASN A 32 5.45 -8.64 -0.61
CA ASN A 32 6.13 -8.18 -1.81
C ASN A 32 6.58 -9.41 -2.63
N THR A 33 5.84 -9.72 -3.68
CA THR A 33 6.15 -10.79 -4.63
C THR A 33 6.89 -10.28 -5.86
N SER A 34 7.21 -8.98 -5.90
CA SER A 34 8.05 -8.41 -6.95
C SER A 34 9.53 -8.78 -6.75
N GLY A 35 10.30 -8.67 -7.83
CA GLY A 35 11.77 -8.77 -7.77
C GLY A 35 12.46 -7.50 -7.27
N LYS A 36 11.72 -6.47 -6.82
CA LYS A 36 12.26 -5.17 -6.41
C LYS A 36 11.87 -4.82 -4.98
N ARG A 37 12.66 -3.96 -4.34
CA ARG A 37 12.28 -3.35 -3.07
C ARG A 37 11.09 -2.41 -3.31
N ILE A 38 10.15 -2.38 -2.37
CA ILE A 38 9.03 -1.42 -2.37
C ILE A 38 8.98 -0.65 -1.06
N VAL A 39 8.47 0.57 -1.14
CA VAL A 39 8.11 1.41 0.01
C VAL A 39 6.61 1.57 0.02
N PHE A 40 5.98 1.43 1.19
CA PHE A 40 4.53 1.49 1.31
C PHE A 40 4.06 2.44 2.42
N GLY A 41 2.82 2.88 2.29
CA GLY A 41 2.02 3.54 3.31
C GLY A 41 0.58 3.02 3.27
N VAL A 42 -0.09 2.98 4.43
CA VAL A 42 -1.46 2.45 4.55
C VAL A 42 -2.40 3.52 5.10
N SER A 43 -3.23 4.09 4.25
CA SER A 43 -4.24 5.09 4.63
C SER A 43 -5.61 4.45 4.86
N THR A 44 -6.41 5.08 5.72
CA THR A 44 -7.82 4.75 5.97
C THR A 44 -8.70 5.95 5.62
N SER A 45 -9.95 5.74 5.19
CA SER A 45 -10.81 6.87 4.77
C SER A 45 -11.09 7.86 5.90
N LEU A 46 -11.05 7.38 7.15
CA LEU A 46 -10.89 8.21 8.32
C LEU A 46 -9.45 8.72 8.39
N LYS A 47 -9.25 9.98 8.01
CA LYS A 47 -8.02 10.80 8.20
C LYS A 47 -7.55 10.92 9.67
N LYS A 48 -8.02 10.07 10.59
CA LYS A 48 -7.84 10.14 12.05
C LYS A 48 -7.13 8.91 12.64
N ALA A 49 -6.58 8.00 11.81
CA ALA A 49 -5.64 7.02 12.35
C ALA A 49 -4.37 7.75 12.79
N THR A 50 -4.12 7.79 14.10
CA THR A 50 -3.02 8.53 14.75
C THR A 50 -1.63 8.12 14.25
N THR A 51 -1.53 6.97 13.59
CA THR A 51 -0.33 6.48 12.90
C THR A 51 -0.73 5.62 11.71
N THR A 52 -0.56 6.15 10.50
CA THR A 52 -0.63 5.41 9.24
C THR A 52 0.57 4.46 9.16
N PRO A 53 0.38 3.13 9.05
CA PRO A 53 1.50 2.21 8.87
C PRO A 53 2.33 2.56 7.64
N THR A 54 3.63 2.63 7.82
CA THR A 54 4.61 2.85 6.74
C THR A 54 5.74 1.85 6.84
N GLY A 55 6.41 1.57 5.73
CA GLY A 55 7.52 0.63 5.76
C GLY A 55 8.15 0.37 4.41
N VAL A 56 9.11 -0.56 4.43
CA VAL A 56 9.87 -1.03 3.26
C VAL A 56 9.82 -2.55 3.24
N LEU A 57 9.54 -3.14 2.08
CA LEU A 57 9.59 -4.59 1.88
C LEU A 57 10.62 -4.90 0.79
N ASP A 58 11.62 -5.70 1.13
CA ASP A 58 12.46 -6.36 0.12
C ASP A 58 11.65 -7.45 -0.62
N PRO A 59 12.16 -7.96 -1.75
CA PRO A 59 11.56 -9.13 -2.40
C PRO A 59 11.35 -10.28 -1.42
N ASN A 60 10.17 -10.89 -1.45
CA ASN A 60 9.73 -11.96 -0.56
C ASN A 60 9.64 -11.56 0.92
N GLU A 61 9.48 -10.27 1.24
CA GLU A 61 9.11 -9.86 2.59
C GLU A 61 7.62 -9.57 2.71
N ALA A 62 7.12 -9.71 3.93
CA ALA A 62 5.74 -9.41 4.27
C ALA A 62 5.64 -8.42 5.43
N ALA A 63 4.64 -7.56 5.34
CA ALA A 63 4.16 -6.74 6.45
C ALA A 63 2.82 -7.31 6.93
N LEU A 64 2.70 -7.51 8.24
CA LEU A 64 1.44 -7.87 8.88
C LEU A 64 0.87 -6.64 9.58
N PHE A 65 -0.40 -6.34 9.29
CA PHE A 65 -1.16 -5.27 9.91
C PHE A 65 -2.30 -5.85 10.73
N ILE A 66 -2.52 -5.29 11.91
CA ILE A 66 -3.72 -5.52 12.69
C ILE A 66 -4.67 -4.35 12.44
N VAL A 67 -5.88 -4.68 12.01
CA VAL A 67 -6.98 -3.77 11.74
C VAL A 67 -7.95 -3.87 12.91
N LYS A 68 -7.83 -2.94 13.86
CA LYS A 68 -8.81 -2.83 14.95
C LYS A 68 -10.05 -2.10 14.46
N CYS A 69 -11.21 -2.61 14.86
CA CYS A 69 -12.52 -2.15 14.42
C CYS A 69 -13.40 -1.86 15.63
N ASP A 70 -13.82 -0.60 15.80
CA ASP A 70 -14.84 -0.21 16.78
C ASP A 70 -16.03 0.42 16.02
N GLY A 71 -17.28 0.05 16.35
CA GLY A 71 -18.49 0.71 15.83
C GLY A 71 -19.43 -0.11 14.91
N LYS A 72 -20.49 0.52 14.40
CA LYS A 72 -21.51 -0.04 13.47
C LYS A 72 -21.07 0.08 11.99
N GLU A 73 -21.48 -0.86 11.14
CA GLU A 73 -21.05 -0.98 9.74
C GLU A 73 -21.07 0.34 8.94
N GLN A 74 -19.93 0.73 8.35
CA GLN A 74 -19.82 1.79 7.34
C GLN A 74 -18.86 1.37 6.20
N ASN A 75 -18.97 2.06 5.05
CA ASN A 75 -18.19 1.88 3.83
C ASN A 75 -16.72 2.35 3.95
N ASP A 76 -16.04 2.08 5.06
CA ASP A 76 -14.63 2.44 5.21
C ASP A 76 -13.75 1.59 4.29
N ARG A 77 -12.65 2.18 3.82
CA ARG A 77 -11.71 1.57 2.88
C ARG A 77 -10.30 1.71 3.42
N VAL A 78 -9.56 0.61 3.42
CA VAL A 78 -8.10 0.64 3.61
C VAL A 78 -7.49 0.84 2.23
N THR A 79 -6.75 1.93 2.08
CA THR A 79 -5.99 2.25 0.88
C THR A 79 -4.52 1.99 1.14
N ILE A 80 -3.97 0.99 0.46
CA ILE A 80 -2.53 0.75 0.45
C ILE A 80 -1.95 1.53 -0.72
N ILE A 81 -0.97 2.39 -0.42
CA ILE A 81 -0.10 3.02 -1.41
C ILE A 81 1.28 2.39 -1.34
N TYR A 82 1.89 2.13 -2.48
CA TYR A 82 3.30 1.75 -2.54
C TYR A 82 3.96 2.33 -3.78
N THR A 83 5.29 2.40 -3.77
CA THR A 83 6.17 2.81 -4.86
C THR A 83 7.50 2.05 -4.79
N ILE A 84 8.25 2.06 -5.88
CA ILE A 84 9.62 1.53 -5.93
C ILE A 84 10.57 2.68 -5.57
N PRO A 85 11.43 2.53 -4.53
CA PRO A 85 12.42 3.56 -4.22
C PRO A 85 13.53 3.57 -5.28
N PRO A 86 14.29 4.66 -5.40
CA PRO A 86 15.45 4.72 -6.29
C PRO A 86 16.43 3.57 -6.05
N GLU A 87 17.09 3.12 -7.11
CA GLU A 87 18.11 2.07 -7.01
C GLU A 87 19.22 2.48 -6.02
N GLY A 88 19.68 1.52 -5.22
CA GLY A 88 20.68 1.77 -4.17
C GLY A 88 20.14 2.45 -2.91
N SER A 89 18.84 2.74 -2.81
CA SER A 89 18.24 3.26 -1.58
C SER A 89 18.45 2.31 -0.41
N ASP A 90 18.65 2.86 0.78
CA ASP A 90 18.67 2.12 2.03
C ASP A 90 17.29 1.54 2.37
N LYS A 91 17.24 0.59 3.31
CA LYS A 91 15.98 -0.02 3.74
C LYS A 91 15.28 0.87 4.78
N GLN A 92 14.97 2.10 4.37
CA GLN A 92 14.35 3.10 5.23
C GLN A 92 13.13 3.70 4.52
N TYR A 93 12.04 3.86 5.27
CA TYR A 93 10.89 4.59 4.76
C TYR A 93 11.24 6.08 4.67
N ARG A 94 10.95 6.67 3.50
CA ARG A 94 11.06 8.11 3.25
C ARG A 94 9.80 8.56 2.51
N SER A 95 9.10 9.56 3.05
CA SER A 95 7.88 10.10 2.42
C SER A 95 8.17 10.70 1.04
N GLU A 96 9.38 11.17 0.84
CA GLU A 96 9.84 11.85 -0.38
C GLU A 96 9.80 10.93 -1.60
N TYR A 97 9.88 9.60 -1.41
CA TYR A 97 9.74 8.64 -2.51
C TYR A 97 8.37 8.69 -3.18
N PHE A 98 7.34 9.18 -2.49
CA PHE A 98 5.98 9.34 -3.05
C PHE A 98 5.77 10.72 -3.68
N LEU A 99 6.70 11.66 -3.51
CA LEU A 99 6.63 13.02 -4.05
C LEU A 99 7.38 13.16 -5.38
N ARG A 100 8.10 12.12 -5.79
CA ARG A 100 8.84 12.12 -7.06
C ARG A 100 7.88 12.04 -8.24
N GLU A 101 8.24 12.71 -9.33
CA GLU A 101 7.46 12.68 -10.57
C GLU A 101 7.40 11.28 -11.20
N ASP A 102 8.43 10.45 -10.96
CA ASP A 102 8.52 9.05 -11.40
C ASP A 102 7.98 8.04 -10.37
N ALA A 103 7.33 8.49 -9.29
CA ALA A 103 6.79 7.61 -8.26
C ALA A 103 5.64 6.76 -8.81
N HIS A 104 5.80 5.44 -8.72
CA HIS A 104 4.79 4.48 -9.16
C HIS A 104 3.78 4.25 -8.04
N ILE A 105 2.77 5.12 -7.94
CA ILE A 105 1.78 5.05 -6.86
C ILE A 105 0.66 4.08 -7.23
N VAL A 106 0.71 2.87 -6.66
CA VAL A 106 -0.39 1.91 -6.80
C VAL A 106 -1.32 2.00 -5.60
N ARG A 107 -2.62 2.14 -5.84
CA ARG A 107 -3.66 2.22 -4.81
C ARG A 107 -4.51 0.96 -4.80
N LYS A 108 -4.50 0.22 -3.70
CA LYS A 108 -5.42 -0.91 -3.50
C LYS A 108 -6.40 -0.61 -2.38
N ASN A 109 -7.68 -0.58 -2.73
CA ASN A 109 -8.76 -0.43 -1.78
C ASN A 109 -9.23 -1.82 -1.34
N LEU A 110 -9.15 -2.09 -0.04
CA LEU A 110 -9.75 -3.30 0.53
C LEU A 110 -11.16 -2.96 1.00
N PRO A 111 -12.19 -3.69 0.53
CA PRO A 111 -13.54 -3.51 1.04
C PRO A 111 -13.56 -3.93 2.51
N ASN A 112 -13.88 -2.98 3.39
CA ASN A 112 -14.08 -3.26 4.81
C ASN A 112 -15.51 -2.92 5.19
N ARG A 113 -16.01 -3.61 6.22
CA ARG A 113 -17.37 -3.42 6.76
C ARG A 113 -17.38 -2.60 8.06
N PHE A 114 -16.32 -1.87 8.36
CA PHE A 114 -16.06 -1.39 9.73
C PHE A 114 -16.06 0.13 9.82
N GLU A 115 -16.56 0.68 10.94
CA GLU A 115 -16.77 2.13 11.15
C GLU A 115 -15.47 2.91 11.34
N LYS A 116 -14.55 2.34 12.14
CA LYS A 116 -13.28 2.98 12.49
C LYS A 116 -12.13 1.99 12.34
N ILE A 117 -11.30 2.21 11.33
CA ILE A 117 -10.13 1.37 11.09
C ILE A 117 -8.88 2.01 11.68
N THR A 118 -8.23 1.31 12.60
CA THR A 118 -6.83 1.58 12.95
C THR A 118 -5.99 0.44 12.42
N ALA A 119 -5.18 0.71 11.41
CA ALA A 119 -4.16 -0.23 10.96
C ALA A 119 -2.89 0.01 11.79
N VAL A 120 -2.38 -1.03 12.43
CA VAL A 120 -1.11 -1.00 13.18
C VAL A 120 -0.18 -2.00 12.53
N LEU A 121 1.03 -1.57 12.17
CA LEU A 121 2.08 -2.48 11.73
C LEU A 121 2.48 -3.37 12.90
N ALA A 122 2.22 -4.67 12.77
CA ALA A 122 2.51 -5.64 13.82
C ALA A 122 3.96 -6.14 13.74
N ARG A 123 4.40 -6.51 12.53
CA ARG A 123 5.78 -6.95 12.25
C ARG A 123 6.08 -7.01 10.76
N PHE A 124 7.37 -7.08 10.46
CA PHE A 124 7.89 -7.57 9.18
C PHE A 124 8.32 -9.04 9.31
N GLU A 125 8.16 -9.82 8.26
CA GLU A 125 8.62 -11.21 8.20
C GLU A 125 9.16 -11.55 6.81
N LYS A 126 10.13 -12.46 6.73
CA LYS A 126 10.64 -13.00 5.47
C LYS A 126 9.80 -14.20 5.07
N VAL A 127 9.33 -14.21 3.83
CA VAL A 127 8.62 -15.34 3.22
C VAL A 127 9.68 -16.29 2.65
N THR A 128 9.64 -17.55 3.09
CA THR A 128 10.58 -18.60 2.69
C THR A 128 10.14 -19.22 1.37
#